data_AF-A0A8W8KNQ7-F1
#
_entry.id   AF-A0A8W8KNQ7-F1
#
_cell.length_a   1.000
_cell.length_b   1.000
_cell.length_c   1.000
_cell.angle_alpha   90.00
_cell.angle_beta   90.00
_cell.angle_gamma   90.00
#
_symmetry.space_group_name_H-M   'P 1'
#
loop_
_entity.id
_entity.type
_entity.pdbx_description
1 polymer ?
#
loop_
_entity_poly.entity_id
_entity_poly.type
_entity_poly.pdbx_seq_one_letter_code
_entity_poly.pdbx_strand_id
1 'polypeptide(L)' 'MGLVDVVYRGVFRRSSTFAVAILGGAIVFETYFNEICDKWLAQHNAGKRYADMRKLYPIESAEES' A
#
# COMPACT_ATOMS: atom_id res chain seq x y z
N MET A 1 16.87 -0.49 -29.18
CA MET A 1 16.17 -1.36 -28.20
C MET A 1 15.80 -0.48 -27.02
N GLY A 2 14.51 -0.18 -26.84
CA GLY A 2 14.04 0.62 -25.71
C GLY A 2 13.81 -0.24 -24.46
N LEU A 3 13.70 0.40 -23.29
CA LEU A 3 13.41 -0.30 -22.03
C LEU A 3 12.06 -1.03 -22.08
N VAL A 4 11.08 -0.42 -22.76
CA VAL A 4 9.75 -1.02 -23.02
C VAL A 4 9.86 -2.27 -23.91
N ASP A 5 10.72 -2.27 -24.93
CA ASP A 5 10.93 -3.44 -25.79
C ASP A 5 11.50 -4.62 -25.02
N VAL A 6 12.41 -4.35 -24.08
CA VAL A 6 13.03 -5.38 -23.22
C VAL A 6 11.98 -6.00 -22.30
N VAL A 7 11.15 -5.17 -21.66
CA VAL A 7 10.08 -5.66 -20.77
C VAL A 7 9.02 -6.43 -21.55
N TYR A 8 8.62 -5.93 -22.73
CA TYR A 8 7.64 -6.60 -23.58
C TYR A 8 8.14 -7.98 -24.03
N ARG A 9 9.38 -8.05 -24.54
CA ARG A 9 9.97 -9.30 -25.01
C ARG A 9 10.25 -10.28 -23.87
N GLY A 10 10.57 -9.78 -22.68
CA GLY A 10 10.94 -10.59 -21.51
C GLY A 10 9.74 -11.17 -20.76
N VAL A 11 8.70 -10.36 -20.51
CA VAL A 11 7.63 -10.73 -19.57
C VAL A 11 6.25 -10.75 -20.25
N PHE A 12 5.97 -9.78 -21.12
CA PHE A 12 4.62 -9.58 -21.66
C PHE A 12 4.34 -10.23 -23.02
N ARG A 13 5.32 -10.92 -23.61
CA ARG A 13 5.18 -11.54 -24.95
C ARG A 13 4.30 -12.80 -24.96
N ARG A 14 4.28 -13.59 -23.88
CA ARG A 14 3.45 -14.81 -23.77
C ARG A 14 2.29 -14.55 -22.81
N SER A 15 1.07 -14.93 -23.21
CA SER A 15 -0.14 -14.67 -22.41
C SER A 15 -0.09 -15.30 -21.02
N SER A 16 0.56 -16.46 -20.87
CA SER A 16 0.74 -17.11 -19.57
C SER A 16 1.70 -16.35 -18.64
N THR A 17 2.85 -15.90 -19.14
CA THR A 17 3.80 -15.09 -18.34
C THR A 17 3.25 -13.70 -18.06
N PHE A 18 2.46 -13.14 -18.98
CA PHE A 18 1.73 -11.90 -18.80
C PHE A 18 0.73 -11.99 -17.65
N ALA A 19 -0.09 -13.04 -17.60
CA ALA A 19 -1.05 -13.26 -16.52
C ALA A 19 -0.36 -13.40 -15.16
N VAL A 20 0.75 -14.17 -15.09
CA VAL A 20 1.55 -14.31 -13.87
C VAL A 20 2.13 -12.97 -13.43
N ALA A 21 2.62 -12.15 -14.37
CA ALA A 21 3.17 -10.84 -14.06
C ALA A 21 2.11 -9.86 -13.54
N ILE A 22 0.87 -9.92 -14.05
CA ILE A 22 -0.25 -9.12 -13.54
C ILE A 22 -0.62 -9.56 -12.12
N LEU A 23 -0.81 -10.86 -11.89
CA LEU A 23 -1.21 -11.37 -10.58
C LEU A 23 -0.14 -11.10 -9.51
N GLY A 24 1.13 -11.37 -9.84
CA GLY A 24 2.25 -11.06 -8.95
C GLY A 24 2.41 -9.56 -8.73
N GLY A 25 2.27 -8.76 -9.79
CA GLY A 25 2.30 -7.31 -9.72
C GLY A 25 1.17 -6.73 -8.85
N ALA A 26 -0.03 -7.31 -8.90
CA ALA A 26 -1.18 -6.87 -8.12
C ALA A 26 -0.96 -7.06 -6.62
N ILE A 27 -0.43 -8.21 -6.18
CA ILE A 27 -0.16 -8.49 -4.75
C ILE A 27 0.91 -7.52 -4.21
N VAL A 28 1.97 -7.33 -4.98
CA VAL A 28 3.03 -6.38 -4.61
C VAL A 28 2.48 -4.97 -4.57
N PHE A 29 1.74 -4.56 -5.61
CA PHE A 29 1.14 -3.23 -5.68
C PHE A 29 0.18 -2.97 -4.52
N GLU A 30 -0.71 -3.89 -4.19
CA GLU A 30 -1.66 -3.76 -3.09
C GLU A 30 -0.94 -3.46 -1.76
N THR A 31 0.11 -4.23 -1.45
CA THR A 31 0.86 -4.08 -0.20
C THR A 31 1.50 -2.71 -0.10
N TYR A 32 2.23 -2.29 -1.14
CA TYR A 32 2.92 -0.99 -1.14
C TYR A 32 1.95 0.18 -1.23
N PHE A 33 0.92 0.08 -2.07
CA PHE A 33 -0.03 1.16 -2.32
C PHE A 33 -0.83 1.48 -1.06
N ASN A 34 -1.34 0.45 -0.35
CA ASN A 34 -2.06 0.66 0.91
C ASN A 34 -1.16 1.37 1.95
N GLU A 35 0.07 0.90 2.15
CA GLU A 35 0.98 1.52 3.12
C GLU A 35 1.32 2.98 2.77
N ILE A 36 1.54 3.27 1.49
CA ILE A 36 1.84 4.62 1.01
C ILE A 36 0.63 5.53 1.21
N CYS A 37 -0.55 5.08 0.79
CA CYS A 37 -1.78 5.86 0.91
C CYS A 37 -2.14 6.13 2.36
N ASP A 38 -2.03 5.14 3.24
CA ASP A 38 -2.30 5.31 4.67
C ASP A 38 -1.33 6.29 5.32
N LYS A 39 -0.04 6.21 4.99
CA LYS A 39 0.96 7.19 5.46
C LYS A 39 0.68 8.60 4.97
N TRP A 40 0.33 8.74 3.69
CA TRP A 40 0.02 10.03 3.10
C TRP A 40 -1.25 10.64 3.73
N LEU A 41 -2.32 9.85 3.88
CA LEU A 41 -3.56 10.28 4.53
C LEU A 41 -3.35 10.59 6.02
N ALA A 42 -2.54 9.79 6.70
CA ALA A 42 -2.15 10.00 8.08
C ALA A 42 -1.47 11.36 8.28
N GLN A 43 -0.52 11.69 7.40
CA GLN A 43 0.21 12.94 7.45
C GLN A 43 -0.68 14.12 7.05
N HIS A 44 -1.51 13.96 6.01
CA HIS A 44 -2.40 15.01 5.54
C HIS A 44 -3.48 15.37 6.58
N ASN A 45 -3.99 14.37 7.32
CA ASN A 45 -5.01 14.54 8.35
C ASN A 45 -4.43 14.53 9.78
N ALA A 46 -3.15 14.86 9.94
CA ALA A 46 -2.50 14.87 11.23
C ALA A 46 -3.26 15.73 12.26
N GLY A 47 -3.51 15.18 13.44
CA GLY A 47 -4.21 15.86 14.54
C GLY A 47 -5.74 15.75 14.50
N LYS A 48 -6.33 15.26 13.40
CA LYS A 48 -7.78 15.00 13.30
C LYS A 48 -8.16 13.55 13.57
N ARG A 49 -7.17 12.65 13.55
CA ARG A 49 -7.42 11.21 13.69
C ARG A 49 -7.60 10.84 15.15
N TYR A 50 -8.47 9.87 15.41
CA TYR A 50 -8.63 9.29 16.74
C TYR A 50 -7.30 8.78 17.32
N ALA A 51 -6.44 8.19 16.48
CA ALA A 51 -5.10 7.76 16.88
C ALA A 51 -4.20 8.90 17.37
N ASP A 52 -4.37 10.12 16.85
CA ASP A 52 -3.62 11.30 17.31
C ASP A 52 -4.23 11.87 18.60
N MET A 53 -5.56 11.83 18.74
CA MET A 53 -6.27 12.25 19.96
C MET A 53 -5.97 11.34 21.17
N ARG A 54 -5.84 10.02 20.95
CA ARG A 54 -5.45 9.06 22.00
C ARG A 54 -4.09 9.33 22.63
N LYS A 55 -3.20 10.02 21.92
CA LYS A 55 -1.89 10.44 22.47
C LYS A 55 -2.01 11.62 23.42
N LEU A 56 -3.05 12.44 23.25
CA LEU A 56 -3.31 13.64 24.06
C LEU A 56 -4.15 13.33 25.30
N TYR A 57 -5.00 12.32 25.22
CA TYR A 57 -5.77 11.79 26.34
C TYR A 57 -5.36 10.33 26.56
N PRO A 58 -4.33 10.06 27.37
CA PRO A 58 -4.12 8.71 27.88
C PRO A 58 -5.35 8.39 28.73
N ILE A 59 -6.30 7.66 28.15
CA ILE A 59 -7.42 7.09 28.89
C ILE A 59 -6.81 5.98 29.74
N GLU A 60 -6.28 6.34 30.91
CA GLU A 60 -6.20 5.42 32.03
C GLU A 60 -7.64 5.31 32.56
N SER A 61 -8.15 4.09 32.70
CA SER A 61 -9.54 3.69 33.06
C SER A 61 -10.58 3.63 31.92
N ALA A 62 -10.83 2.39 31.43
CA ALA A 62 -12.16 1.86 31.07
C ALA A 62 -12.17 0.35 30.69
N GLU A 63 -11.14 -0.42 31.07
CA GLU A 63 -11.18 -1.90 31.04
C GLU A 63 -10.85 -2.48 32.43
N GLU A 64 -11.49 -1.93 33.46
CA GLU A 64 -11.67 -2.64 34.74
C GLU A 64 -13.18 -2.70 35.03
N SER A 65 -13.88 -3.62 34.36
CA SER A 65 -15.16 -4.27 34.73
C SER A 65 -15.62 -5.25 33.66
#